data_AF-A0A836Q093-F1
#
_entry.id   AF-A0A836Q093-F1
#
_cell.length_a   1.000
_cell.length_b   1.000
_cell.length_c   1.000
_cell.angle_alpha   90.00
_cell.angle_beta   90.00
_cell.angle_gamma   90.00
#
_symmetry.space_group_name_H-M   'P 1'
#
loop_
_entity.id
_entity.type
_entity.pdbx_description
1 polymer ?
#
loop_
_entity_poly.entity_id
_entity_poly.type
_entity_poly.pdbx_seq_one_letter_code
_entity_poly.pdbx_strand_id
1 'polypeptide(L)'
;MRKVIKCVRTASRAMFGLMILLSATSHAAIAQAPPETLEKARKLGVLNLKKGELPSYLKIPNVHITQSVPTNFPVDVYRSNVVTTNFMNTTQGAPTATLSIVTKDSPSTVNSFYQSALRSRSFALQIPKAELLAKMGPPGTAFMMQGTRSKEQISVSIVGRQDGNTYVSVNWMILP
;
A
#
# COMPACT_ATOMS: atom_id res chain seq x y z
N MET A 1 52.25 15.42 35.12
CA MET A 1 51.34 14.30 35.43
C MET A 1 50.67 14.56 36.79
N ARG A 2 49.32 14.58 36.82
CA ARG A 2 48.38 14.55 37.97
C ARG A 2 48.62 15.42 39.22
N LYS A 3 47.70 16.38 39.48
CA LYS A 3 46.86 16.49 40.71
C LYS A 3 45.91 17.72 40.58
N VAL A 4 44.60 17.49 40.43
CA VAL A 4 43.53 17.60 41.45
C VAL A 4 43.37 19.01 42.05
N ILE A 5 42.29 19.69 41.66
CA ILE A 5 41.64 20.70 42.52
C ILE A 5 40.16 20.32 42.62
N LYS A 6 39.78 19.83 43.80
CA LYS A 6 38.40 19.70 44.26
C LYS A 6 37.92 21.11 44.60
N CYS A 7 36.75 21.50 44.11
CA CYS A 7 35.96 22.54 44.75
C CYS A 7 34.53 22.01 44.92
N VAL A 8 34.17 21.77 46.18
CA VAL A 8 32.85 21.37 46.64
C VAL A 8 32.17 22.63 47.16
N ARG A 9 31.00 22.99 46.61
CA ARG A 9 30.03 23.89 47.24
C ARG A 9 28.63 23.36 46.91
N THR A 10 27.99 22.67 47.86
CA THR A 10 26.98 23.16 48.81
C THR A 10 25.59 23.28 48.20
N ALA A 11 24.66 22.60 48.86
CA ALA A 11 23.24 22.42 48.56
C ALA A 11 22.43 23.72 48.42
N SER A 12 21.34 23.65 47.67
CA SER A 12 20.02 24.04 48.19
C SER A 12 18.87 23.60 47.30
N ARG A 13 17.82 23.18 47.99
CA ARG A 13 16.50 22.78 47.52
C ARG A 13 15.78 23.92 46.81
N ALA A 14 15.01 23.61 45.78
CA ALA A 14 13.71 24.25 45.56
C ALA A 14 12.84 23.35 44.67
N MET A 15 11.72 22.92 45.25
CA MET A 15 10.56 22.38 44.53
C MET A 15 10.07 23.40 43.50
N PHE A 16 9.75 22.95 42.29
CA PHE A 16 8.62 23.49 41.55
C PHE A 16 7.95 22.36 40.78
N GLY A 17 6.68 22.17 41.08
CA GLY A 17 5.85 21.13 40.49
C GLY A 17 5.69 21.31 38.99
N LEU A 18 5.61 20.18 38.30
CA LEU A 18 5.03 20.11 36.97
C LEU A 18 4.01 18.99 36.99
N MET A 19 2.74 19.39 37.08
CA MET A 19 1.59 18.54 36.75
C MET A 19 1.79 18.03 35.33
N ILE A 20 2.09 16.74 35.19
CA ILE A 20 1.93 16.04 33.92
C ILE A 20 0.44 15.78 33.77
N LEU A 21 -0.23 16.61 32.96
CA LEU A 21 -1.52 16.27 32.39
C LEU A 21 -1.34 14.94 31.63
N LEU A 22 -1.90 13.85 32.16
CA LEU A 22 -2.16 12.65 31.37
C LEU A 22 -3.26 12.98 30.36
N SER A 23 -2.86 13.39 29.16
CA SER A 23 -3.72 13.29 27.99
C SER A 23 -3.92 11.81 27.69
N ALA A 24 -5.07 11.29 28.11
CA ALA A 24 -5.60 10.02 27.63
C ALA A 24 -5.87 10.14 26.12
N THR A 25 -4.86 9.86 25.30
CA THR A 25 -5.11 9.56 23.89
C THR A 25 -5.67 8.15 23.85
N SER A 26 -7.00 8.06 23.78
CA SER A 26 -7.73 6.88 23.37
C SER A 26 -7.13 6.40 22.06
N HIS A 27 -6.24 5.40 22.14
CA HIS A 27 -5.91 4.60 20.99
C HIS A 27 -7.23 3.94 20.60
N ALA A 28 -7.89 4.45 19.57
CA ALA A 28 -8.91 3.70 18.87
C ALA A 28 -8.21 2.41 18.44
N ALA A 29 -8.46 1.33 19.19
CA ALA A 29 -8.05 0.01 18.81
C ALA A 29 -8.59 -0.19 17.41
N ILE A 30 -7.69 -0.24 16.43
CA ILE A 30 -8.01 -0.64 15.07
C ILE A 30 -8.48 -2.08 15.24
N ALA A 31 -9.80 -2.28 15.25
CA ALA A 31 -10.41 -3.58 15.33
C ALA A 31 -9.88 -4.38 14.12
N GLN A 32 -8.92 -5.27 14.38
CA GLN A 32 -8.51 -6.26 13.40
C GLN A 32 -9.74 -7.12 13.14
N ALA A 33 -10.22 -7.10 11.90
CA ALA A 33 -11.32 -7.96 11.48
C ALA A 33 -11.02 -9.41 11.87
N PRO A 34 -12.02 -10.21 12.28
CA PRO A 34 -11.83 -11.60 12.68
C PRO A 34 -11.00 -12.38 11.65
N PRO A 35 -10.12 -13.31 12.08
CA PRO A 35 -9.20 -14.04 11.20
C PRO A 35 -9.90 -14.70 9.99
N GLU A 36 -11.14 -15.14 10.17
CA GLU A 36 -11.96 -15.76 9.12
C GLU A 36 -12.31 -14.80 7.97
N THR A 37 -12.43 -13.50 8.26
CA THR A 37 -12.66 -12.43 7.28
C THR A 37 -11.43 -12.23 6.40
N LEU A 38 -10.24 -12.36 7.00
CA LEU A 38 -8.95 -12.22 6.34
C LEU A 38 -8.65 -13.40 5.42
N GLU A 39 -9.01 -14.63 5.83
CA GLU A 39 -8.85 -15.83 5.01
C GLU A 39 -9.85 -15.85 3.82
N LYS A 40 -11.10 -15.41 4.04
CA LYS A 40 -12.06 -15.18 2.95
C LYS A 40 -11.62 -14.05 2.02
N ALA A 41 -11.09 -12.93 2.54
CA ALA A 41 -10.53 -11.86 1.73
C ALA A 41 -9.30 -12.33 0.92
N ARG A 42 -8.48 -13.23 1.50
CA ARG A 42 -7.32 -13.83 0.85
C ARG A 42 -7.71 -14.83 -0.25
N LYS A 43 -8.80 -15.58 -0.08
CA LYS A 43 -9.43 -16.41 -1.13
C LYS A 43 -10.18 -15.57 -2.19
N LEU A 44 -10.68 -14.40 -1.81
CA LEU A 44 -11.25 -13.35 -2.67
C LEU A 44 -10.18 -12.47 -3.35
N GLY A 45 -8.97 -12.99 -3.61
CA GLY A 45 -7.96 -12.30 -4.43
C GLY A 45 -8.43 -11.88 -5.83
N VAL A 46 -9.69 -12.18 -6.16
CA VAL A 46 -10.53 -11.48 -7.13
C VAL A 46 -11.86 -11.18 -6.43
N LEU A 47 -12.14 -9.90 -6.14
CA LEU A 47 -13.51 -9.48 -5.83
C LEU A 47 -14.33 -9.67 -7.12
N ASN A 48 -14.89 -10.87 -7.31
CA ASN A 48 -15.94 -11.10 -8.30
C ASN A 48 -17.23 -10.49 -7.74
N LEU A 49 -17.27 -9.16 -7.67
CA LEU A 49 -18.50 -8.44 -7.37
C LEU A 49 -19.48 -8.80 -8.49
N LYS A 50 -20.57 -9.49 -8.16
CA LYS A 50 -21.70 -9.56 -9.09
C LYS A 50 -22.10 -8.12 -9.38
N LYS A 51 -22.30 -7.82 -10.67
CA LYS A 51 -22.60 -6.48 -11.18
C LYS A 51 -23.69 -5.82 -10.31
N GLY A 52 -23.30 -4.86 -9.47
CA GLY A 52 -24.23 -4.02 -8.68
C GLY A 52 -24.36 -4.33 -7.18
N GLU A 53 -23.87 -5.45 -6.66
CA GLU A 53 -24.01 -5.76 -5.23
C GLU A 53 -22.66 -5.83 -4.52
N LEU A 54 -22.31 -4.74 -3.83
CA LEU A 54 -21.26 -4.74 -2.82
C LEU A 54 -21.81 -5.42 -1.56
N PRO A 55 -21.21 -6.55 -1.14
CA PRO A 55 -21.55 -7.17 0.12
C PRO A 55 -21.48 -6.16 1.27
N SER A 56 -22.42 -6.21 2.21
CA SER A 56 -22.54 -5.24 3.30
C SER A 56 -21.25 -5.08 4.12
N TYR A 57 -20.43 -6.12 4.22
CA TYR A 57 -19.13 -6.08 4.90
C TYR A 57 -18.05 -5.27 4.15
N LEU A 58 -18.26 -4.93 2.87
CA LEU A 58 -17.39 -4.04 2.09
C LEU A 58 -17.90 -2.59 2.05
N LYS A 59 -19.06 -2.31 2.65
CA LYS A 59 -19.60 -0.94 2.78
C LYS A 59 -18.90 -0.22 3.93
N ILE A 60 -17.62 0.08 3.72
CA ILE A 60 -16.82 0.89 4.66
C ILE A 60 -17.12 2.36 4.34
N PRO A 61 -17.42 3.20 5.35
CA PRO A 61 -17.62 4.63 5.15
C PRO A 61 -16.47 5.27 4.34
N ASN A 62 -16.80 6.11 3.37
CA ASN A 62 -15.86 6.84 2.51
C ASN A 62 -14.95 5.97 1.62
N VAL A 63 -15.19 4.65 1.56
CA VAL A 63 -14.56 3.76 0.59
C VAL A 63 -15.51 3.52 -0.56
N HIS A 64 -15.06 3.84 -1.77
CA HIS A 64 -15.80 3.58 -3.00
C HIS A 64 -15.14 2.41 -3.72
N ILE A 65 -15.92 1.41 -4.11
CA ILE A 65 -15.44 0.23 -4.84
C ILE A 65 -16.25 0.11 -6.13
N THR A 66 -15.57 -0.01 -7.26
CA THR A 66 -16.16 -0.12 -8.60
C THR A 66 -15.41 -1.16 -9.44
N GLN A 67 -16.02 -1.64 -10.52
CA GLN A 67 -15.34 -2.48 -11.53
C GLN A 67 -14.78 -1.66 -12.70
N SER A 68 -15.09 -0.36 -12.74
CA SER A 68 -14.58 0.60 -13.71
C SER A 68 -13.51 1.48 -13.08
N VAL A 69 -12.36 1.58 -13.75
CA VAL A 69 -11.30 2.53 -13.39
C VAL A 69 -11.67 3.90 -13.96
N PRO A 70 -11.62 4.98 -13.16
CA PRO A 70 -11.92 6.31 -13.66
C PRO A 70 -10.84 6.78 -14.66
N THR A 71 -11.22 7.66 -15.59
CA THR A 71 -10.34 8.12 -16.68
C THR A 71 -9.19 9.01 -16.18
N ASN A 72 -9.30 9.57 -14.98
CA ASN A 72 -8.29 10.40 -14.34
C ASN A 72 -7.31 9.62 -13.44
N PHE A 73 -7.32 8.29 -13.48
CA PHE A 73 -6.34 7.48 -12.75
C PHE A 73 -4.91 7.81 -13.24
N PRO A 74 -3.92 7.96 -12.34
CA PRO A 74 -2.64 8.63 -12.66
C PRO A 74 -1.67 7.79 -13.49
N VAL A 75 -1.98 6.52 -13.74
CA VAL A 75 -1.22 5.61 -14.59
C VAL A 75 -2.15 4.87 -15.54
N ASP A 76 -1.62 4.48 -16.70
CA ASP A 76 -2.40 3.72 -17.69
C ASP A 76 -2.79 2.34 -17.14
N VAL A 77 -3.99 1.90 -17.50
CA VAL A 77 -4.60 0.64 -17.04
C VAL A 77 -4.24 -0.48 -18.01
N TYR A 78 -3.78 -1.63 -17.49
CA TYR A 78 -3.55 -2.82 -18.30
C TYR A 78 -4.87 -3.41 -18.82
N ARG A 79 -4.97 -3.69 -20.12
CA ARG A 79 -6.23 -4.12 -20.77
C ARG A 79 -6.14 -5.44 -21.52
N SER A 80 -4.94 -6.01 -21.67
CA SER A 80 -4.75 -7.28 -22.38
C SER A 80 -5.16 -8.47 -21.51
N ASN A 81 -5.92 -9.39 -22.12
CA ASN A 81 -6.37 -10.66 -21.53
C ASN A 81 -6.91 -10.57 -20.09
N VAL A 82 -7.58 -9.46 -19.77
CA VAL A 82 -8.11 -9.20 -18.44
C VAL A 82 -9.31 -10.09 -18.16
N VAL A 83 -9.23 -10.82 -17.04
CA VAL A 83 -10.30 -11.64 -16.46
C VAL A 83 -11.18 -10.78 -15.55
N THR A 84 -10.58 -9.92 -14.74
CA THR A 84 -11.31 -9.06 -13.80
C THR A 84 -10.54 -7.80 -13.49
N THR A 85 -11.28 -6.70 -13.30
CA THR A 85 -10.78 -5.41 -12.82
C THR A 85 -11.60 -4.95 -11.64
N ASN A 86 -10.92 -4.50 -10.59
CA ASN A 86 -11.53 -3.86 -9.44
C ASN A 86 -10.79 -2.56 -9.14
N PHE A 87 -11.54 -1.51 -8.83
CA PHE A 87 -11.03 -0.21 -8.44
C PHE A 87 -11.63 0.14 -7.08
N MET A 88 -10.79 0.72 -6.23
CA MET A 88 -11.17 1.19 -4.91
C MET A 88 -10.52 2.54 -4.66
N ASN A 89 -11.20 3.47 -4.02
CA ASN A 89 -10.59 4.71 -3.55
C ASN A 89 -11.19 5.18 -2.23
N THR A 90 -10.43 5.98 -1.50
CA THR A 90 -10.90 6.74 -0.34
C THR A 90 -10.34 8.15 -0.39
N THR A 91 -11.16 9.11 0.03
CA THR A 91 -10.79 10.53 0.15
C THR A 91 -10.63 10.96 1.61
N GLN A 92 -10.85 10.06 2.57
CA GLN A 92 -10.71 10.36 3.99
C GLN A 92 -9.24 10.25 4.40
N GLY A 93 -8.69 11.30 5.01
CA GLY A 93 -7.27 11.37 5.35
C GLY A 93 -6.43 11.69 4.12
N ALA A 94 -5.40 10.89 3.84
CA ALA A 94 -4.63 11.00 2.60
C ALA A 94 -5.39 10.31 1.46
N PRO A 95 -5.69 10.99 0.34
CA PRO A 95 -6.35 10.36 -0.79
C PRO A 95 -5.56 9.15 -1.29
N THR A 96 -6.24 8.01 -1.40
CA THR A 96 -5.65 6.77 -1.92
C THR A 96 -6.58 6.11 -2.94
N ALA A 97 -5.98 5.44 -3.92
CA ALA A 97 -6.70 4.66 -4.91
C ALA A 97 -5.96 3.37 -5.21
N THR A 98 -6.68 2.25 -5.23
CA THR A 98 -6.17 0.92 -5.52
C THR A 98 -6.88 0.36 -6.74
N LEU A 99 -6.09 -0.07 -7.72
CA LEU A 99 -6.54 -0.83 -8.88
C LEU A 99 -6.02 -2.25 -8.77
N SER A 100 -6.91 -3.23 -8.83
CA SER A 100 -6.58 -4.65 -8.89
C SER A 100 -7.02 -5.24 -10.22
N ILE A 101 -6.13 -5.97 -10.89
CA ILE A 101 -6.40 -6.62 -12.18
C ILE A 101 -6.00 -8.08 -12.08
N VAL A 102 -6.81 -8.97 -12.65
CA VAL A 102 -6.39 -10.33 -12.99
C VAL A 102 -6.37 -10.47 -14.49
N THR A 103 -5.24 -10.94 -15.04
CA THR A 103 -5.04 -11.18 -16.47
C THR A 103 -4.46 -12.57 -16.70
N LYS A 104 -4.70 -13.14 -17.88
CA LYS A 104 -4.08 -14.40 -18.32
C LYS A 104 -2.65 -14.20 -18.84
N ASP A 105 -2.21 -12.96 -19.01
CA ASP A 105 -0.85 -12.66 -19.47
C ASP A 105 0.19 -12.96 -18.37
N SER A 106 1.42 -13.21 -18.78
CA SER A 106 2.51 -13.53 -17.84
C SER A 106 2.90 -12.34 -16.96
N PRO A 107 3.42 -12.57 -15.74
CA PRO A 107 3.88 -11.50 -14.86
C PRO A 107 4.96 -10.61 -15.51
N SER A 108 5.82 -11.17 -16.37
CA SER A 108 6.87 -10.42 -17.06
C SER A 108 6.34 -9.45 -18.13
N THR A 109 5.32 -9.85 -18.89
CA THR A 109 4.64 -8.99 -19.87
C THR A 109 3.98 -7.82 -19.18
N VAL A 110 3.25 -8.10 -18.09
CA VAL A 110 2.57 -7.07 -17.30
C VAL A 110 3.58 -6.12 -16.62
N ASN A 111 4.69 -6.64 -16.11
CA ASN A 111 5.76 -5.84 -15.52
C ASN A 111 6.37 -4.86 -16.53
N SER A 112 6.62 -5.32 -17.76
CA SER A 112 7.18 -4.48 -18.83
C SER A 112 6.22 -3.35 -19.22
N PHE A 113 4.92 -3.62 -19.24
CA PHE A 113 3.89 -2.59 -19.43
C PHE A 113 3.93 -1.54 -18.32
N TYR A 114 3.85 -1.93 -17.05
CA TYR A 114 3.76 -0.95 -15.95
C TYR A 114 5.04 -0.14 -15.79
N GLN A 115 6.21 -0.72 -16.03
CA GLN A 115 7.44 0.06 -16.09
C GLN A 115 7.41 1.13 -17.18
N SER A 116 6.88 0.79 -18.36
CA SER A 116 6.76 1.74 -19.47
C SER A 116 5.72 2.83 -19.18
N ALA A 117 4.55 2.43 -18.67
CA ALA A 117 3.45 3.34 -18.33
C ALA A 117 3.81 4.32 -17.20
N LEU A 118 4.58 3.87 -16.21
CA LEU A 118 5.02 4.75 -15.13
C LEU A 118 6.09 5.74 -15.60
N ARG A 119 7.04 5.28 -16.43
CA ARG A 119 8.05 6.17 -17.03
C ARG A 119 7.43 7.20 -17.97
N SER A 120 6.45 6.83 -18.79
CA SER A 120 5.75 7.77 -19.68
C SER A 120 4.96 8.84 -18.91
N ARG A 121 4.58 8.55 -17.67
CA ARG A 121 3.93 9.48 -16.73
C ARG A 121 4.93 10.19 -15.83
N SER A 122 6.24 10.12 -16.11
CA SER A 122 7.30 10.81 -15.37
C SER A 122 7.42 10.41 -13.89
N PHE A 123 7.06 9.16 -13.54
CA PHE A 123 7.38 8.63 -12.22
C PHE A 123 8.85 8.22 -12.16
N ALA A 124 9.55 8.65 -11.10
CA ALA A 124 10.86 8.13 -10.76
C ALA A 124 10.71 6.72 -10.17
N LEU A 125 11.17 5.70 -10.90
CA LEU A 125 10.97 4.31 -10.52
C LEU A 125 12.05 3.77 -9.59
N GLN A 126 11.62 3.08 -8.55
CA GLN A 126 12.41 2.24 -7.67
C GLN A 126 11.97 0.79 -7.87
N ILE A 127 12.87 -0.04 -8.38
CA ILE A 127 12.63 -1.46 -8.61
C ILE A 127 13.56 -2.23 -7.67
N PRO A 128 13.05 -3.14 -6.81
CA PRO A 128 13.88 -3.95 -5.95
C PRO A 128 14.90 -4.76 -6.75
N LYS A 129 16.09 -4.95 -6.18
CA LYS A 129 17.13 -5.80 -6.78
C LYS A 129 16.64 -7.24 -6.90
N ALA A 130 17.16 -7.97 -7.89
CA ALA A 130 16.80 -9.36 -8.14
C ALA A 130 16.95 -10.25 -6.90
N GLU A 131 17.95 -10.00 -6.05
CA GLU A 131 18.18 -10.70 -4.79
C GLU A 131 17.01 -10.58 -3.80
N LEU A 132 16.35 -9.41 -3.76
CA LEU A 132 15.18 -9.18 -2.92
C LEU A 132 13.92 -9.83 -3.52
N LEU A 133 13.79 -9.77 -4.85
CA LEU A 133 12.68 -10.43 -5.55
C LEU A 133 12.76 -11.96 -5.44
N ALA A 134 13.96 -12.53 -5.45
CA ALA A 134 14.19 -13.97 -5.28
C ALA A 134 13.70 -14.49 -3.92
N LYS A 135 13.61 -13.64 -2.89
CA LYS A 135 13.02 -14.01 -1.59
C LYS A 135 11.49 -14.09 -1.62
N MET A 136 10.85 -13.52 -2.64
CA MET A 136 9.39 -13.53 -2.80
C MET A 136 8.86 -14.72 -3.59
N GLY A 137 9.73 -15.38 -4.36
CA GLY A 137 9.37 -16.53 -5.18
C GLY A 137 10.41 -16.80 -6.28
N PRO A 138 10.16 -17.82 -7.13
CA PRO A 138 11.01 -18.09 -8.27
C PRO A 138 11.18 -16.87 -9.19
N PRO A 139 12.33 -16.72 -9.85
CA PRO A 139 12.54 -15.63 -10.81
C PRO A 139 11.41 -15.57 -11.85
N GLY A 140 10.86 -14.38 -12.09
CA GLY A 140 9.81 -14.16 -13.06
C GLY A 140 8.38 -14.40 -12.57
N THR A 141 8.18 -14.88 -11.33
CA THR A 141 6.83 -15.09 -10.78
C THR A 141 6.29 -13.89 -10.02
N ALA A 142 7.16 -13.01 -9.52
CA ALA A 142 6.77 -11.82 -8.77
C ALA A 142 7.62 -10.61 -9.16
N PHE A 143 6.96 -9.47 -9.30
CA PHE A 143 7.58 -8.18 -9.54
C PHE A 143 6.97 -7.13 -8.62
N MET A 144 7.80 -6.20 -8.19
CA MET A 144 7.37 -5.03 -7.45
C MET A 144 8.09 -3.82 -8.01
N MET A 145 7.42 -2.67 -8.00
CA MET A 145 8.02 -1.39 -8.31
C MET A 145 7.28 -0.31 -7.55
N GLN A 146 8.02 0.72 -7.16
CA GLN A 146 7.46 1.95 -6.63
C GLN A 146 7.82 3.09 -7.57
N GLY A 147 6.93 4.06 -7.70
CA GLY A 147 7.13 5.27 -8.46
C GLY A 147 6.81 6.48 -7.59
N THR A 148 7.61 7.54 -7.69
CA THR A 148 7.32 8.81 -7.04
C THR A 148 7.29 9.94 -8.06
N ARG A 149 6.34 10.87 -7.93
CA ARG A 149 6.22 12.06 -8.79
C ARG A 149 5.65 13.22 -7.99
N SER A 150 6.44 14.26 -7.75
CA SER A 150 6.01 15.39 -6.90
C SER A 150 5.52 14.86 -5.53
N LYS A 151 4.25 15.07 -5.18
CA LYS A 151 3.60 14.54 -3.97
C LYS A 151 2.90 13.20 -4.16
N GLU A 152 3.06 12.54 -5.30
CA GLU A 152 2.38 11.27 -5.58
C GLU A 152 3.35 10.09 -5.36
N GLN A 153 2.84 9.04 -4.73
CA GLN A 153 3.50 7.74 -4.68
C GLN A 153 2.59 6.70 -5.31
N ILE A 154 3.18 5.80 -6.09
CA ILE A 154 2.51 4.65 -6.65
C ILE A 154 3.33 3.38 -6.38
N SER A 155 2.67 2.30 -6.00
CA SER A 155 3.28 0.99 -5.78
C SER A 155 2.54 -0.02 -6.65
N VAL A 156 3.29 -0.74 -7.49
CA VAL A 156 2.77 -1.80 -8.34
C VAL A 156 3.35 -3.13 -7.90
N SER A 157 2.47 -4.08 -7.60
CA SER A 157 2.80 -5.46 -7.25
C SER A 157 2.18 -6.40 -8.28
N ILE A 158 2.98 -7.30 -8.83
CA ILE A 158 2.58 -8.23 -9.88
C ILE A 158 3.01 -9.62 -9.44
N VAL A 159 2.06 -10.57 -9.39
CA VAL A 159 2.32 -11.91 -8.87
C VAL A 159 1.59 -12.95 -9.72
N GLY A 160 2.30 -13.98 -10.18
CA GLY A 160 1.72 -15.16 -10.79
C GLY A 160 0.95 -15.98 -9.75
N ARG A 161 -0.24 -16.43 -10.11
CA ARG A 161 -1.15 -17.22 -9.27
C ARG A 161 -1.06 -18.71 -9.62
N GLN A 162 -1.50 -19.55 -8.70
CA GLN A 162 -1.55 -21.01 -8.90
C GLN A 162 -2.54 -21.43 -9.99
N ASP A 163 -3.53 -20.59 -10.31
CA ASP A 163 -4.51 -20.82 -11.38
C ASP A 163 -3.98 -20.45 -12.78
N GLY A 164 -2.68 -20.11 -12.90
CA GLY A 164 -2.03 -19.73 -14.15
C GLY A 164 -2.25 -18.27 -14.56
N ASN A 165 -3.06 -17.51 -13.82
CA ASN A 165 -3.27 -16.09 -14.09
C ASN A 165 -2.21 -15.22 -13.37
N THR A 166 -2.16 -13.95 -13.75
CA THR A 166 -1.37 -12.92 -13.08
C THR A 166 -2.29 -11.97 -12.33
N TYR A 167 -2.01 -11.76 -11.05
CA TYR A 167 -2.60 -10.70 -10.24
C TYR A 167 -1.72 -9.45 -10.30
N VAL A 168 -2.38 -8.30 -10.44
CA VAL A 168 -1.78 -6.98 -10.42
C VAL A 168 -2.48 -6.16 -9.35
N SER A 169 -1.71 -5.47 -8.52
CA SER A 169 -2.20 -4.44 -7.60
C SER A 169 -1.41 -3.16 -7.85
N VAL A 170 -2.12 -2.08 -8.15
CA VAL A 170 -1.58 -0.73 -8.33
C VAL A 170 -2.17 0.14 -7.24
N ASN A 171 -1.36 0.58 -6.30
CA ASN A 171 -1.76 1.43 -5.18
C ASN A 171 -1.18 2.81 -5.40
N TRP A 172 -2.01 3.83 -5.48
CA TRP A 172 -1.63 5.22 -5.59
C TRP A 172 -2.07 5.99 -4.35
N MET A 173 -1.25 6.93 -3.92
CA MET A 173 -1.54 7.83 -2.81
C MET A 173 -0.86 9.18 -2.98
N ILE A 174 -1.43 10.19 -2.32
CA ILE A 174 -0.80 11.50 -2.15
C ILE A 174 -0.05 11.52 -0.82
N LEU A 175 1.24 11.87 -0.88
CA LEU A 175 2.11 12.14 0.25
C LEU A 175 1.79 13.51 0.88
N PRO A 176 1.90 13.65 2.21
CA PRO A 176 1.68 14.93 2.90
C PRO A 176 2.63 16.04 2.39
#